data_AF-A0A8H7NAM2-F1
#
_entry.id   AF-A0A8H7NAM2-F1
#
_cell.length_a   1.000
_cell.length_b   1.000
_cell.length_c   1.000
_cell.angle_alpha   90.00
_cell.angle_beta   90.00
_cell.angle_gamma   90.00
#
_symmetry.space_group_name_H-M   'P 1'
#
loop_
_entity.id
_entity.type
_entity.pdbx_description
1 polymer ?
#
loop_
_entity_poly.entity_id
_entity_poly.type
_entity_poly.pdbx_seq_one_letter_code
_entity_poly.pdbx_strand_id
1 'polypeptide(L)'
;MVAGAAGAVAAGGAAAWMNRDHISEGWTWVSSHLEFVGCLARAEELKKRVSYMVRLNEELRVGFANLYTRLGRAASSKNVSMVGTVLGSERTFCNLPRSQAAGVWKEAVNDKATDETVAHMTMFEPKENPDYETLSETAKTLIAEWVSKEWYETSEEPKPLLEQAPSVDS
;
A
#
# COMPACT_ATOMS: atom_id res chain seq x y z
N MET A 1 -65.82 8.80 -13.13
CA MET A 1 -64.35 8.97 -13.22
C MET A 1 -63.68 8.40 -11.97
N VAL A 2 -63.51 7.07 -11.82
CA VAL A 2 -62.58 6.44 -10.85
C VAL A 2 -62.33 5.00 -11.34
N ALA A 3 -61.42 4.82 -12.28
CA ALA A 3 -60.96 3.49 -12.71
C ALA A 3 -59.51 3.52 -13.23
N GLY A 4 -59.07 4.66 -13.78
CA GLY A 4 -57.68 4.86 -14.21
C GLY A 4 -56.68 5.24 -13.10
N ALA A 5 -57.14 5.77 -11.95
CA ALA A 5 -56.25 6.25 -10.89
C ALA A 5 -55.68 5.11 -10.01
N ALA A 6 -56.43 4.02 -9.80
CA ALA A 6 -55.98 2.90 -8.97
C ALA A 6 -54.89 2.03 -9.67
N GLY A 7 -54.96 1.88 -11.00
CA GLY A 7 -53.97 1.11 -11.76
C GLY A 7 -52.59 1.77 -11.85
N ALA A 8 -52.55 3.10 -11.95
CA ALA A 8 -51.29 3.86 -12.00
C ALA A 8 -50.52 3.84 -10.67
N VAL A 9 -51.23 3.87 -9.53
CA VAL A 9 -50.62 3.77 -8.20
C VAL A 9 -50.11 2.36 -7.92
N ALA A 10 -50.83 1.32 -8.35
CA ALA A 10 -50.37 -0.07 -8.21
C ALA A 10 -49.16 -0.37 -9.11
N ALA A 11 -49.14 0.09 -10.36
CA ALA A 11 -48.01 -0.08 -11.27
C ALA A 11 -46.77 0.74 -10.84
N GLY A 12 -46.96 2.00 -10.42
CA GLY A 12 -45.89 2.85 -9.90
C GLY A 12 -45.34 2.36 -8.55
N GLY A 13 -46.22 1.87 -7.66
CA GLY A 13 -45.84 1.30 -6.37
C GLY A 13 -45.09 -0.02 -6.50
N ALA A 14 -45.49 -0.91 -7.42
CA ALA A 14 -44.77 -2.15 -7.70
C ALA A 14 -43.40 -1.89 -8.32
N ALA A 15 -43.29 -0.96 -9.27
CA ALA A 15 -42.01 -0.58 -9.87
C ALA A 15 -41.08 0.11 -8.86
N ALA A 16 -41.60 0.96 -7.97
CA ALA A 16 -40.81 1.57 -6.90
C ALA A 16 -40.36 0.54 -5.85
N TRP A 17 -41.21 -0.45 -5.53
CA TRP A 17 -40.87 -1.52 -4.60
C TRP A 17 -39.85 -2.50 -5.20
N MET A 18 -39.95 -2.83 -6.49
CA MET A 18 -38.95 -3.63 -7.20
C MET A 18 -37.61 -2.90 -7.32
N ASN A 19 -37.61 -1.58 -7.48
CA ASN A 19 -36.38 -0.79 -7.54
C ASN A 19 -35.82 -0.39 -6.16
N ARG A 20 -36.54 -0.65 -5.06
CA ARG A 20 -36.08 -0.28 -3.71
C ARG A 20 -34.79 -1.00 -3.34
N ASP A 21 -34.64 -2.24 -3.79
CA ASP A 21 -33.50 -3.08 -3.47
C ASP A 21 -32.28 -2.55 -4.23
N HIS A 22 -32.42 -2.18 -5.51
CA HIS A 22 -31.38 -1.51 -6.30
C HIS A 22 -30.98 -0.14 -5.74
N ILE A 23 -31.93 0.65 -5.23
CA ILE A 23 -31.63 1.95 -4.58
C ILE A 23 -30.90 1.73 -3.27
N SER A 24 -31.33 0.76 -2.46
CA SER A 24 -30.68 0.41 -1.19
C SER A 24 -29.28 -0.12 -1.43
N GLU A 25 -29.10 -1.04 -2.37
CA GLU A 25 -27.79 -1.60 -2.76
C GLU A 25 -26.84 -0.50 -3.25
N GLY A 26 -27.33 0.41 -4.11
CA GLY A 26 -26.54 1.57 -4.57
C GLY A 26 -26.14 2.50 -3.43
N TRP A 27 -27.03 2.75 -2.47
CA TRP A 27 -26.75 3.59 -1.30
C TRP A 27 -25.77 2.92 -0.33
N THR A 28 -25.93 1.62 -0.09
CA THR A 28 -24.98 0.81 0.70
C THR A 28 -23.61 0.76 0.03
N TRP A 29 -23.53 0.64 -1.30
CA TRP A 29 -22.26 0.70 -2.04
C TRP A 29 -21.59 2.07 -1.89
N VAL A 30 -22.30 3.18 -2.10
CA VAL A 30 -21.73 4.53 -1.93
C VAL A 30 -21.29 4.77 -0.49
N SER A 31 -22.10 4.38 0.51
CA SER A 31 -21.77 4.53 1.93
C SER A 31 -20.54 3.70 2.31
N SER A 32 -20.49 2.42 1.93
CA SER A 32 -19.34 1.56 2.22
C SER A 32 -18.08 2.03 1.49
N HIS A 33 -18.21 2.51 0.25
CA HIS A 33 -17.11 3.11 -0.48
C HIS A 33 -16.58 4.37 0.21
N LEU A 34 -17.47 5.28 0.65
CA LEU A 34 -17.12 6.50 1.39
C LEU A 34 -16.56 6.21 2.79
N GLU A 35 -17.03 5.18 3.49
CA GLU A 35 -16.42 4.73 4.74
C GLU A 35 -15.01 4.19 4.51
N PHE A 36 -14.83 3.38 3.45
CA PHE A 36 -13.53 2.83 3.08
C PHE A 36 -12.52 3.90 2.64
N VAL A 37 -12.90 4.83 1.76
CA VAL A 37 -12.03 5.94 1.36
C VAL A 37 -11.97 7.06 2.41
N GLY A 38 -12.91 7.09 3.35
CA GLY A 38 -13.00 8.10 4.40
C GLY A 38 -11.79 8.12 5.31
N CYS A 39 -11.11 6.99 5.50
CA CYS A 39 -9.83 6.92 6.20
C CYS A 39 -8.71 7.66 5.44
N LEU A 40 -8.77 7.71 4.10
CA LEU A 40 -7.80 8.43 3.27
C LEU A 40 -8.06 9.94 3.26
N ALA A 41 -9.31 10.35 3.49
CA ALA A 41 -9.70 11.77 3.57
C ALA A 41 -9.21 12.47 4.86
N ARG A 42 -8.77 11.72 5.87
CA ARG A 42 -8.36 12.24 7.19
C ARG A 42 -6.84 12.47 7.25
N ALA A 43 -6.37 13.47 6.51
CA ALA A 43 -4.94 13.74 6.37
C ALA A 43 -4.17 13.85 7.71
N GLU A 44 -4.73 14.53 8.71
CA GLU A 44 -4.07 14.68 10.03
C GLU A 44 -3.96 13.35 10.80
N GLU A 45 -4.95 12.46 10.69
CA GLU A 45 -4.86 11.12 11.28
C GLU A 45 -3.77 10.29 10.61
N LEU A 46 -3.61 10.40 9.29
CA LEU A 46 -2.55 9.72 8.54
C LEU A 46 -1.15 10.23 8.94
N LYS A 47 -0.96 11.54 9.02
CA LYS A 47 0.30 12.16 9.49
C LYS A 47 0.65 11.69 10.89
N LYS A 48 -0.35 11.62 11.77
CA LYS A 48 -0.20 11.13 13.16
C LYS A 48 0.22 9.66 13.18
N ARG A 49 -0.39 8.78 12.36
CA ARG A 49 0.03 7.38 12.24
C ARG A 49 1.49 7.25 11.80
N VAL A 50 1.93 8.05 10.83
CA VAL A 50 3.35 8.06 10.40
C VAL A 50 4.26 8.53 11.54
N SER A 51 3.88 9.56 12.29
CA SER A 51 4.68 10.02 13.45
C SER A 51 4.83 8.96 14.53
N TYR A 52 3.81 8.11 14.74
CA TYR A 52 3.91 6.98 15.65
C TYR A 52 4.88 5.91 15.17
N MET A 53 4.92 5.63 13.86
CA MET A 53 5.92 4.72 13.30
C MET A 53 7.35 5.24 13.49
N VAL A 54 7.57 6.54 13.27
CA VAL A 54 8.87 7.18 13.54
C VAL A 54 9.27 7.02 15.00
N ARG A 55 8.35 7.31 15.92
CA ARG A 55 8.59 7.14 17.36
C ARG A 55 8.92 5.69 17.74
N LEU A 56 8.21 4.71 17.19
CA LEU A 56 8.50 3.29 17.43
C LEU A 56 9.88 2.88 16.90
N ASN A 57 10.31 3.44 15.78
CA ASN A 57 11.65 3.22 15.25
C ASN A 57 12.73 3.78 16.19
N GLU A 58 12.53 4.99 16.72
CA GLU A 58 13.49 5.64 17.63
C GLU A 58 13.54 4.97 19.01
N GLU A 59 12.39 4.67 19.61
CA GLU A 59 12.30 4.17 20.98
C GLU A 59 12.54 2.66 21.09
N LEU A 60 12.06 1.89 20.11
CA LEU A 60 12.03 0.42 20.18
C LEU A 60 12.82 -0.26 19.05
N ARG A 61 13.50 0.51 18.19
CA ARG A 61 14.24 0.00 17.01
C ARG A 61 13.38 -0.85 16.07
N VAL A 62 12.07 -0.55 15.98
CA VAL A 62 11.17 -1.21 15.03
C VAL A 62 11.48 -0.69 13.62
N GLY A 63 11.93 -1.57 12.74
CA GLY A 63 12.17 -1.25 11.33
C GLY A 63 10.89 -1.01 10.55
N PHE A 64 10.84 0.08 9.77
CA PHE A 64 9.78 0.31 8.81
C PHE A 64 10.26 1.17 7.62
N ALA A 65 9.67 0.94 6.45
CA ALA A 65 9.88 1.74 5.26
C ALA A 65 8.63 1.70 4.37
N ASN A 66 8.45 2.74 3.57
CA ASN A 66 7.48 2.75 2.49
C ASN A 66 8.21 2.72 1.14
N LEU A 67 8.05 1.63 0.40
CA LEU A 67 8.47 1.54 -0.99
C LEU A 67 7.26 1.87 -1.86
N TYR A 68 7.36 2.93 -2.66
CA TYR A 68 6.23 3.44 -3.43
C TYR A 68 6.59 3.54 -4.91
N THR A 69 5.58 3.36 -5.76
CA THR A 69 5.78 3.49 -7.19
C THR A 69 5.65 4.93 -7.66
N ARG A 70 6.61 5.30 -8.52
CA ARG A 70 6.62 6.55 -9.27
C ARG A 70 6.53 6.22 -10.75
N LEU A 71 5.72 6.97 -11.49
CA LEU A 71 5.59 6.75 -12.93
C LEU A 71 6.89 7.11 -13.67
N GLY A 72 7.24 6.27 -14.65
CA GLY A 72 8.37 6.48 -15.54
C GLY A 72 7.95 6.81 -16.97
N ARG A 73 8.70 6.30 -17.95
CA ARG A 73 8.60 6.71 -19.37
C ARG A 73 7.25 6.49 -20.04
N ALA A 74 6.52 5.42 -19.73
CA ALA A 74 5.23 5.12 -20.38
C ALA A 74 4.10 6.07 -19.94
N ALA A 75 4.26 6.76 -18.82
CA ALA A 75 3.30 7.75 -18.40
C ALA A 75 3.39 8.97 -19.31
N SER A 76 2.38 9.13 -20.18
CA SER A 76 2.25 10.35 -20.99
C SER A 76 2.23 11.57 -20.07
N SER A 77 2.73 12.71 -20.55
CA SER A 77 2.53 14.03 -19.94
C SER A 77 1.06 14.45 -20.05
N LYS A 78 0.14 13.65 -19.50
CA LYS A 78 -1.26 14.03 -19.39
C LYS A 78 -1.31 15.18 -18.40
N ASN A 79 -1.70 16.35 -18.89
CA ASN A 79 -2.17 17.43 -18.03
C ASN A 79 -3.24 16.86 -17.10
N VAL A 80 -3.04 17.14 -15.82
CA VAL A 80 -3.77 16.64 -14.66
C VAL A 80 -5.28 16.64 -14.92
N SER A 81 -5.89 15.44 -14.98
CA SER A 81 -7.33 15.33 -14.76
C SER A 81 -7.55 15.64 -13.28
N MET A 82 -8.38 16.64 -12.99
CA MET A 82 -8.72 17.12 -11.64
C MET A 82 -9.56 16.09 -10.87
N VAL A 83 -9.04 14.89 -10.65
CA VAL A 83 -9.58 13.89 -9.73
C VAL A 83 -8.39 13.31 -8.95
N GLY A 84 -8.01 14.01 -7.87
CA GLY A 84 -6.94 13.58 -6.96
C GLY A 84 -5.72 14.50 -7.03
N THR A 85 -5.64 15.42 -6.08
CA THR A 85 -4.59 16.45 -5.94
C THR A 85 -3.22 15.87 -5.56
N VAL A 86 -2.52 15.22 -6.51
CA VAL A 86 -1.08 14.95 -6.36
C VAL A 86 -0.31 16.11 -7.01
N LEU A 87 -0.11 17.16 -6.20
CA LEU A 87 0.68 18.34 -6.56
C LEU A 87 2.18 18.01 -6.53
N GLY A 88 2.73 17.40 -7.57
CA GLY A 88 4.16 17.14 -7.71
C GLY A 88 4.57 16.88 -9.16
N SER A 89 5.81 17.19 -9.53
CA SER A 89 6.39 16.76 -10.83
C SER A 89 6.46 15.24 -10.92
N GLU A 90 6.56 14.58 -9.77
CA GLU A 90 6.62 13.13 -9.61
C GLU A 90 5.21 12.57 -9.41
N ARG A 91 4.72 11.83 -10.42
CA ARG A 91 3.40 11.18 -10.39
C ARG A 91 3.47 9.89 -9.58
N THR A 92 2.81 9.86 -8.42
CA THR A 92 2.80 8.73 -7.48
C THR A 92 1.38 8.41 -7.02
N PHE A 93 1.12 7.15 -6.67
CA PHE A 93 -0.18 6.72 -6.12
C PHE A 93 -0.45 7.27 -4.73
N CYS A 94 0.57 7.31 -3.86
CA CYS A 94 0.45 7.80 -2.49
C CYS A 94 0.91 9.25 -2.35
N ASN A 95 0.38 9.94 -1.35
CA ASN A 95 0.89 11.23 -0.90
C ASN A 95 2.24 11.05 -0.21
N LEU A 96 3.26 11.75 -0.70
CA LEU A 96 4.59 11.75 -0.09
C LEU A 96 4.67 12.75 1.08
N PRO A 97 5.33 12.39 2.19
CA PRO A 97 5.66 13.34 3.25
C PRO A 97 6.54 14.47 2.70
N ARG A 98 6.27 15.72 3.09
CA ARG A 98 7.06 16.88 2.64
C ARG A 98 7.91 17.50 3.74
N SER A 99 7.29 17.78 4.87
CA SER A 99 7.90 18.62 5.94
C SER A 99 7.96 17.92 7.29
N GLN A 100 7.48 16.67 7.40
CA GLN A 100 7.51 15.90 8.64
C GLN A 100 8.55 14.78 8.56
N ALA A 101 9.11 14.41 9.71
CA ALA A 101 9.81 13.13 9.85
C ALA A 101 8.84 12.00 9.49
N ALA A 102 9.28 11.09 8.63
CA ALA A 102 8.42 10.02 8.10
C ALA A 102 9.12 8.67 7.97
N GLY A 103 10.35 8.55 8.48
CA GLY A 103 11.18 7.37 8.31
C GLY A 103 11.65 7.20 6.87
N VAL A 104 11.84 5.94 6.46
CA VAL A 104 12.40 5.61 5.15
C VAL A 104 11.31 5.54 4.09
N TRP A 105 11.42 6.38 3.06
CA TRP A 105 10.57 6.35 1.87
C TRP A 105 11.45 6.19 0.64
N LYS A 106 11.27 5.10 -0.11
CA LYS A 106 12.08 4.79 -1.30
C LYS A 106 11.19 4.69 -2.53
N GLU A 107 11.58 5.43 -3.56
CA GLU A 107 10.91 5.32 -4.86
C GLU A 107 11.31 4.04 -5.59
N ALA A 108 10.35 3.48 -6.32
CA ALA A 108 10.54 2.45 -7.32
C ALA A 108 9.88 2.92 -8.62
N VAL A 109 10.67 3.07 -9.69
CA VAL A 109 10.18 3.70 -10.93
C VAL A 109 9.57 2.64 -11.83
N ASN A 110 8.26 2.75 -12.10
CA ASN A 110 7.61 1.88 -13.07
C ASN A 110 7.54 2.57 -14.43
N ASP A 111 8.50 2.23 -15.30
CA ASP A 111 8.58 2.74 -16.66
C ASP A 111 7.50 2.21 -17.63
N LYS A 112 6.77 1.16 -17.24
CA LYS A 112 5.74 0.51 -18.06
C LYS A 112 4.33 1.00 -17.71
N ALA A 113 4.09 1.40 -16.46
CA ALA A 113 2.80 1.86 -16.01
C ALA A 113 2.38 3.19 -16.64
N THR A 114 1.09 3.30 -17.00
CA THR A 114 0.51 4.48 -17.66
C THR A 114 -0.12 5.47 -16.70
N ASP A 115 -0.48 5.01 -15.50
CA ASP A 115 -1.14 5.75 -14.45
C ASP A 115 -0.80 5.17 -13.07
N GLU A 116 -1.04 5.98 -12.05
CA GLU A 116 -0.66 5.76 -10.66
C GLU A 116 -1.33 4.51 -10.08
N THR A 117 -2.59 4.25 -10.45
CA THR A 117 -3.35 3.10 -9.95
C THR A 117 -2.75 1.80 -10.48
N VAL A 118 -2.51 1.72 -11.79
CA VAL A 118 -1.85 0.55 -12.40
C VAL A 118 -0.47 0.36 -11.80
N ALA A 119 0.32 1.43 -11.67
CA ALA A 119 1.66 1.34 -11.08
C ALA A 119 1.66 0.78 -9.65
N HIS A 120 0.66 1.14 -8.84
CA HIS A 120 0.53 0.60 -7.47
C HIS A 120 0.06 -0.84 -7.46
N MET A 121 -0.99 -1.17 -8.22
CA MET A 121 -1.59 -2.51 -8.20
C MET A 121 -0.66 -3.58 -8.77
N THR A 122 0.20 -3.24 -9.73
CA THR A 122 1.12 -4.18 -10.38
C THR A 122 2.56 -4.06 -9.90
N MET A 123 2.82 -3.31 -8.82
CA MET A 123 4.19 -3.04 -8.37
C MET A 123 4.99 -4.30 -8.03
N PHE A 124 4.32 -5.38 -7.63
CA PHE A 124 4.92 -6.67 -7.30
C PHE A 124 4.79 -7.72 -8.41
N GLU A 125 4.44 -7.30 -9.63
CA GLU A 125 4.33 -8.19 -10.78
C GLU A 125 5.55 -7.99 -11.70
N PRO A 126 6.48 -8.96 -11.80
CA PRO A 126 7.70 -8.80 -12.60
C PRO A 126 7.45 -8.50 -14.08
N LYS A 127 6.33 -8.99 -14.62
CA LYS A 127 5.92 -8.74 -16.02
C LYS A 127 5.46 -7.30 -16.25
N GLU A 128 4.95 -6.64 -15.22
CA GLU A 128 4.31 -5.33 -15.30
C GLU A 128 5.14 -4.21 -14.65
N ASN A 129 6.16 -4.56 -13.88
CA ASN A 129 7.11 -3.64 -13.28
C ASN A 129 8.55 -4.00 -13.70
N PRO A 130 9.14 -3.28 -14.68
CA PRO A 130 10.52 -3.50 -15.10
C PRO A 130 11.56 -3.36 -13.98
N ASP A 131 11.24 -2.62 -12.92
CA ASP A 131 12.12 -2.38 -11.76
C ASP A 131 11.81 -3.32 -10.57
N TYR A 132 11.04 -4.39 -10.81
CA TYR A 132 10.61 -5.35 -9.78
C TYR A 132 11.78 -5.95 -8.99
N GLU A 133 12.88 -6.31 -9.66
CA GLU A 133 14.03 -6.94 -9.01
C GLU A 133 14.73 -5.95 -8.06
N THR A 134 14.89 -4.69 -8.49
CA THR A 134 15.45 -3.62 -7.64
C THR A 134 14.54 -3.35 -6.44
N LEU A 135 13.23 -3.28 -6.64
CA LEU A 135 12.23 -3.12 -5.59
C LEU A 135 12.35 -4.27 -4.56
N SER A 136 12.44 -5.50 -5.04
CA SER A 136 12.52 -6.71 -4.22
C SER A 136 13.84 -6.79 -3.43
N GLU A 137 14.98 -6.52 -4.08
CA GLU A 137 16.28 -6.49 -3.41
C GLU A 137 16.38 -5.35 -2.39
N THR A 138 15.75 -4.20 -2.67
CA THR A 138 15.66 -3.09 -1.71
C THR A 138 14.86 -3.50 -0.47
N ALA A 139 13.69 -4.12 -0.67
CA ALA A 139 12.86 -4.61 0.45
C ALA A 139 13.61 -5.67 1.28
N LYS A 140 14.25 -6.63 0.62
CA LYS A 140 15.09 -7.66 1.26
C LYS A 140 16.23 -7.05 2.07
N THR A 141 16.94 -6.08 1.53
CA THR A 141 18.05 -5.40 2.22
C THR A 141 17.56 -4.69 3.48
N LEU A 142 16.45 -3.94 3.39
CA LEU A 142 15.85 -3.27 4.54
C LEU A 142 15.48 -4.26 5.65
N ILE A 143 14.85 -5.37 5.29
CA ILE A 143 14.49 -6.41 6.27
C ILE A 143 15.74 -7.02 6.91
N ALA A 144 16.76 -7.34 6.11
CA ALA A 144 18.02 -7.89 6.61
C ALA A 144 18.76 -6.95 7.56
N GLU A 145 18.64 -5.63 7.35
CA GLU A 145 19.19 -4.61 8.25
C GLU A 145 18.42 -4.51 9.57
N TRP A 146 17.10 -4.75 9.56
CA TRP A 146 16.26 -4.64 10.76
C TRP A 146 16.27 -5.87 11.66
N VAL A 147 16.61 -7.05 11.11
CA VAL A 147 16.70 -8.28 11.89
C VAL A 147 17.97 -8.24 12.75
N SER A 148 17.80 -8.30 14.08
CA SER A 148 18.93 -8.44 15.00
C SER A 148 19.66 -9.76 14.77
N LYS A 149 20.97 -9.69 14.59
CA LYS A 149 21.84 -10.86 14.49
C LYS A 149 22.17 -11.47 15.85
N GLU A 150 21.93 -10.76 16.96
CA GLU A 150 22.28 -11.21 18.31
C GLU A 150 21.58 -12.53 18.68
N TRP A 151 20.32 -12.71 18.28
CA TRP A 151 19.60 -13.97 18.47
C TRP A 151 20.22 -15.12 17.67
N TYR A 152 20.64 -14.86 16.43
CA TYR A 152 21.32 -15.86 15.60
C TYR A 152 22.71 -16.20 16.16
N GLU A 153 23.48 -15.20 16.55
CA GLU A 153 24.85 -15.35 17.06
C GLU A 153 24.89 -16.11 18.41
N THR A 154 23.87 -15.96 19.25
CA THR A 154 23.75 -16.69 20.52
C THR A 154 23.19 -18.11 20.36
N SER A 155 22.66 -18.45 19.18
CA SER A 155 22.12 -19.78 18.87
C SER A 155 23.15 -20.76 18.29
N GLU A 156 24.37 -20.29 17.97
CA GLU A 156 25.46 -21.18 17.57
C GLU A 156 26.04 -21.91 18.79
N GLU A 157 25.91 -23.24 18.85
CA GLU A 157 26.59 -24.06 19.84
C GLU A 157 28.12 -23.96 19.66
N PRO A 158 28.91 -23.93 20.75
CA PRO A 158 30.37 -23.91 20.64
C PRO A 158 30.85 -25.15 19.87
N LYS A 159 31.51 -24.94 18.73
CA LYS A 159 32.17 -26.01 17.98
C LYS A 159 33.06 -26.79 18.94
N PRO A 160 32.90 -28.12 19.08
CA PRO A 160 33.77 -28.90 19.94
C PRO A 160 35.20 -28.72 19.46
N LEU A 161 36.06 -28.24 20.35
CA LEU A 161 37.51 -28.27 20.17
C LEU A 161 37.86 -29.72 19.87
N LEU A 162 38.21 -30.00 18.61
CA LEU A 162 38.76 -31.29 18.24
C LEU A 162 39.97 -31.53 19.14
N GLU A 163 39.76 -32.43 20.10
CA GLU A 163 40.76 -32.93 21.02
C GLU A 163 41.98 -33.35 20.19
N GLN A 164 43.12 -32.71 20.45
CA GLN A 164 44.39 -33.09 19.86
C GLN A 164 44.65 -34.54 20.24
N ALA A 165 44.36 -35.47 19.33
CA ALA A 165 44.70 -36.86 19.50
C ALA A 165 46.23 -36.96 19.66
N PRO A 166 46.76 -37.65 20.69
CA PRO A 166 48.19 -37.81 20.83
C PRO A 166 48.70 -38.62 19.63
N SER A 167 49.73 -38.10 18.96
CA SER A 167 50.46 -38.81 17.91
C SER A 167 51.00 -40.11 18.49
N VAL A 168 50.48 -41.24 18.02
CA VAL A 168 51.07 -42.55 18.28
C VAL A 168 52.25 -42.69 17.34
N ASP A 169 53.46 -42.47 17.87
CA ASP A 169 54.70 -42.85 17.21
C ASP A 169 54.76 -44.37 17.02
N SER A 170 55.12 -44.80 15.83
CA SER A 170 55.64 -46.13 15.51
C SER A 170 56.57 -46.04 14.31
#